data_AF-A1WF34-F1
#
_entry.id   AF-A1WF34-F1
#
_cell.length_a   1.000
_cell.length_b   1.000
_cell.length_c   1.000
_cell.angle_alpha   90.00
_cell.angle_beta   90.00
_cell.angle_gamma   90.00
#
_symmetry.space_group_name_H-M   'P 1'
#
loop_
_entity.id
_entity.type
_entity.pdbx_description
1 polymer ?
#
loop_
_entity_poly.entity_id
_entity_poly.type
_entity_poly.pdbx_seq_one_letter_code
_entity_poly.pdbx_strand_id
1 'polypeptide(L)'
;MENPGLSYGLLHTVAESVLGWGVVRKMAFRGVTINLASIPIWIYIMDQWQPLLYKWIIYNRLRGQHMSALEHAIPERFFNDPATCNLQETTTPTAGLPACPQGISAVRALGIAATQRQRIYTITQRVYNDNPGIVNNELSAHSYETKSRIQQALDAGYEVTIHERPITQSGWTGAGFVTIDPNTGAGSYTIEGGGNGGFLGFINANGSWMSLLALLIGALPFAYAFGVSTAITIVLAEIGLITYMKGLSGGPCDKMALPIYFSLLSC
;
A
#
# COMPACT_ATOMS: atom_id res chain seq x y z
N MET A 1 -14.77 -11.21 -28.28
CA MET A 1 -14.12 -11.49 -26.98
C MET A 1 -13.04 -10.46 -26.80
N GLU A 2 -13.24 -9.55 -25.84
CA GLU A 2 -12.26 -8.51 -25.48
C GLU A 2 -10.93 -9.16 -25.10
N ASN A 3 -9.82 -8.61 -25.59
CA ASN A 3 -8.54 -8.81 -24.92
C ASN A 3 -8.09 -7.46 -24.37
N PRO A 4 -8.44 -7.14 -23.11
CA PRO A 4 -8.12 -5.85 -22.53
C PRO A 4 -6.61 -5.76 -22.25
N GLY A 5 -5.96 -4.78 -22.88
CA GLY A 5 -4.78 -4.10 -22.34
C GLY A 5 -3.48 -4.89 -22.21
N LEU A 6 -2.66 -4.87 -23.27
CA LEU A 6 -1.19 -4.92 -23.16
C LEU A 6 -0.70 -3.63 -22.46
N SER A 7 -0.96 -3.50 -21.16
CA SER A 7 -0.36 -2.46 -20.34
C SER A 7 0.93 -3.02 -19.74
N TYR A 8 2.07 -2.47 -20.16
CA TYR A 8 3.38 -2.81 -19.59
C TYR A 8 3.53 -2.30 -18.14
N GLY A 9 2.60 -1.46 -17.69
CA GLY A 9 2.67 -0.74 -16.44
C GLY A 9 1.78 0.50 -16.42
N LEU A 10 1.80 1.18 -15.29
CA LEU A 10 1.07 2.42 -15.05
C LEU A 10 2.07 3.58 -14.93
N LEU A 11 1.84 4.64 -15.72
CA LEU A 11 2.50 5.92 -15.52
C LEU A 11 1.47 6.89 -14.97
N HIS A 12 1.79 7.50 -13.84
CA HIS A 12 0.92 8.44 -13.16
C HIS A 12 1.67 9.74 -12.86
N THR A 13 1.01 10.87 -13.10
CA THR A 13 1.55 12.20 -12.82
C THR A 13 0.50 13.00 -12.05
N VAL A 14 0.95 13.84 -11.14
CA VAL A 14 0.06 14.75 -10.42
C VAL A 14 0.26 16.15 -10.98
N ALA A 15 -0.80 16.69 -11.56
CA ALA A 15 -0.86 18.07 -12.03
C ALA A 15 -1.46 18.95 -10.92
N GLU A 16 -0.76 20.02 -10.57
CA GLU A 16 -1.20 21.05 -9.65
C GLU A 16 -1.53 22.33 -10.43
N SER A 17 -2.77 22.78 -10.33
CA SER A 17 -3.23 24.01 -10.98
C SER A 17 -2.96 25.21 -10.08
N VAL A 18 -2.18 26.18 -10.58
CA VAL A 18 -2.01 27.47 -9.92
C VAL A 18 -3.13 28.40 -10.37
N LEU A 19 -4.03 28.71 -9.44
CA LEU A 19 -5.19 29.57 -9.67
C LEU A 19 -4.83 31.04 -9.45
N GLY A 20 -5.33 31.92 -10.31
CA GLY A 20 -5.32 33.37 -10.11
C GLY A 20 -6.70 33.92 -10.45
N TRP A 21 -7.37 34.51 -9.45
CA TRP A 21 -8.75 35.00 -9.55
C TRP A 21 -9.77 33.92 -9.93
N GLY A 22 -9.62 32.71 -9.36
CA GLY A 22 -10.52 31.59 -9.64
C GLY A 22 -10.33 30.92 -11.01
N VAL A 23 -9.37 31.40 -11.81
CA VAL A 23 -9.04 30.81 -13.12
C VAL A 23 -7.66 30.16 -13.06
N VAL A 24 -7.50 28.99 -13.67
CA VAL A 24 -6.20 28.32 -13.79
C VAL A 24 -5.30 29.16 -14.67
N ARG A 25 -4.17 29.63 -14.11
CA ARG A 25 -3.18 30.43 -14.84
C ARG A 25 -1.94 29.64 -15.24
N LYS A 26 -1.63 28.57 -14.51
CA LYS A 26 -0.48 27.70 -14.79
C LYS A 26 -0.78 26.29 -14.29
N MET A 27 -0.31 25.29 -15.04
CA MET A 27 -0.26 23.89 -14.58
C MET A 27 1.19 23.56 -14.25
N ALA A 28 1.42 22.98 -13.07
CA ALA A 28 2.73 22.49 -12.64
C ALA A 28 2.64 20.97 -12.40
N PHE A 29 3.59 20.22 -12.94
CA PHE A 29 3.69 18.77 -12.69
C PHE A 29 4.69 18.55 -11.56
N ARG A 30 4.22 17.97 -10.45
CA ARG A 30 5.04 17.83 -9.23
C ARG A 30 5.94 16.59 -9.24
N GLY A 31 5.64 15.64 -10.13
CA GLY A 31 6.44 14.44 -10.35
C GLY A 31 5.72 13.41 -11.23
N VAL A 32 6.46 12.36 -11.57
CA VAL A 32 6.00 11.17 -12.31
C VAL A 32 6.31 9.95 -11.46
N THR A 33 5.34 9.05 -11.35
CA THR A 33 5.52 7.70 -10.81
C THR A 33 5.26 6.70 -11.92
N ILE A 34 6.14 5.71 -12.06
CA ILE A 34 5.97 4.60 -13.00
C ILE A 34 5.99 3.29 -12.21
N ASN A 35 5.06 2.40 -12.51
CA ASN A 35 5.03 1.03 -12.03
C ASN A 35 5.07 0.10 -13.25
N LEU A 36 6.08 -0.77 -13.34
CA LEU A 36 6.19 -1.75 -14.40
C LEU A 36 5.62 -3.09 -13.92
N ALA A 37 4.34 -3.33 -14.22
CA ALA A 37 3.60 -4.48 -13.72
C ALA A 37 3.88 -5.76 -14.51
N SER A 38 3.94 -5.67 -15.85
CA SER A 38 3.90 -6.85 -16.71
C SER A 38 4.76 -6.67 -17.95
N ILE A 39 5.77 -7.52 -18.13
CA ILE A 39 6.59 -7.53 -19.35
C ILE A 39 6.52 -8.90 -19.99
N PRO A 40 6.09 -8.99 -21.27
CA PRO A 40 6.06 -10.24 -21.99
C PRO A 40 7.48 -10.75 -22.22
N ILE A 41 7.63 -12.06 -22.11
CA ILE A 41 8.92 -12.73 -22.13
C ILE A 41 8.90 -13.83 -23.19
N TRP A 42 9.96 -13.88 -23.98
CA TRP A 42 10.25 -14.97 -24.90
C TRP A 42 11.56 -15.61 -24.48
N ILE A 43 11.50 -16.84 -23.97
CA ILE A 43 12.68 -17.57 -23.52
C ILE A 43 12.86 -18.80 -24.39
N TYR A 44 14.12 -19.03 -24.78
CA TYR A 44 14.58 -20.30 -25.30
C TYR A 44 15.68 -20.82 -24.38
N ILE A 45 15.54 -22.04 -23.84
CA ILE A 45 16.54 -22.69 -22.97
C ILE A 45 17.24 -23.79 -23.78
N MET A 46 18.54 -23.62 -24.06
CA MET A 46 19.36 -24.55 -24.85
C MET A 46 20.04 -25.66 -24.00
N ASP A 47 19.75 -25.78 -22.71
CA ASP A 47 20.63 -26.49 -21.78
C ASP A 47 19.95 -27.68 -21.08
N GLN A 48 20.56 -28.86 -21.13
CA GLN A 48 19.99 -30.14 -20.66
C GLN A 48 20.47 -30.57 -19.25
N TRP A 49 21.44 -29.86 -18.64
CA TRP A 49 22.28 -30.41 -17.57
C TRP A 49 22.28 -29.67 -16.22
N GLN A 50 21.39 -28.70 -16.00
CA GLN A 50 21.16 -28.09 -14.67
C GLN A 50 19.68 -28.18 -14.31
N PRO A 51 19.28 -28.16 -13.02
CA PRO A 51 17.87 -28.09 -12.67
C PRO A 51 17.31 -26.78 -13.24
N LEU A 52 16.47 -26.91 -14.27
CA LEU A 52 15.82 -25.78 -14.98
C LEU A 52 15.18 -24.79 -14.00
N LEU A 53 14.72 -25.28 -12.85
CA LEU A 53 14.11 -24.49 -11.78
C LEU A 53 15.06 -23.45 -11.16
N TYR A 54 16.31 -23.78 -10.86
CA TYR A 54 17.24 -22.82 -10.23
C TYR A 54 17.59 -21.66 -11.17
N LYS A 55 17.85 -21.98 -12.45
CA LYS A 55 18.09 -20.97 -13.49
C LYS A 55 16.88 -20.05 -13.67
N TRP A 56 15.68 -20.63 -13.66
CA TRP A 56 14.42 -19.89 -13.74
C TRP A 56 14.25 -18.91 -12.57
N ILE A 57 14.51 -19.37 -11.34
CA ILE A 57 14.45 -18.52 -10.14
C ILE A 57 15.42 -17.34 -10.25
N ILE A 58 16.69 -17.58 -10.61
CA ILE A 58 17.67 -16.51 -10.79
C ILE A 58 17.22 -15.53 -11.86
N TYR A 59 16.77 -16.04 -13.01
CA TYR A 59 16.31 -15.21 -14.11
C TYR A 59 15.17 -14.29 -13.69
N ASN A 60 14.18 -14.79 -12.95
CA ASN A 60 13.07 -13.98 -12.45
C ASN A 60 13.55 -12.89 -11.46
N ARG A 61 14.49 -13.23 -10.57
CA ARG A 61 15.10 -12.27 -9.63
C ARG A 61 15.83 -11.15 -10.39
N LEU A 62 16.69 -11.51 -11.34
CA LEU A 62 17.44 -10.54 -12.17
C LEU A 62 16.51 -9.64 -12.98
N ARG A 63 15.46 -10.22 -13.57
CA ARG A 63 14.47 -9.45 -14.31
C ARG A 63 13.80 -8.42 -13.41
N GLY A 64 13.31 -8.83 -12.25
CA GLY A 64 12.64 -7.91 -11.32
C GLY A 64 13.57 -6.77 -10.87
N GLN A 65 14.83 -7.08 -10.56
CA GLN A 65 15.84 -6.06 -10.22
C GLN A 65 16.06 -5.08 -11.37
N HIS A 66 16.17 -5.58 -12.59
CA HIS A 66 16.34 -4.75 -13.77
C HIS A 66 15.12 -3.86 -14.02
N MET A 67 13.91 -4.39 -13.85
CA MET A 67 12.70 -3.61 -14.03
C MET A 67 12.55 -2.51 -13.00
N SER A 68 12.83 -2.81 -11.73
CA SER A 68 12.88 -1.77 -10.70
C SER A 68 13.97 -0.74 -11.00
N ALA A 69 15.09 -1.11 -11.61
CA ALA A 69 16.10 -0.13 -12.01
C ALA A 69 15.56 0.81 -13.12
N LEU A 70 14.81 0.27 -14.08
CA LEU A 70 14.21 1.06 -15.15
C LEU A 70 13.11 2.01 -14.64
N GLU A 71 12.42 1.68 -13.55
CA GLU A 71 11.39 2.54 -12.93
C GLU A 71 11.91 3.92 -12.49
N HIS A 72 13.19 4.04 -12.11
CA HIS A 72 13.79 5.35 -11.85
C HIS A 72 14.58 5.88 -13.06
N ALA A 73 15.33 5.02 -13.74
CA ALA A 73 16.26 5.44 -14.79
C ALA A 73 15.54 6.01 -16.02
N ILE A 74 14.41 5.43 -16.45
CA ILE A 74 13.66 5.93 -17.61
C ILE A 74 13.13 7.36 -17.35
N PRO A 75 12.38 7.63 -16.27
CA PRO A 75 11.91 8.98 -16.00
C PRO A 75 13.06 9.99 -15.83
N GLU A 76 14.17 9.60 -15.18
CA GLU A 76 15.33 10.49 -15.07
C GLU A 76 15.87 10.90 -16.44
N ARG A 77 15.97 9.98 -17.40
CA ARG A 77 16.47 10.29 -18.75
C ARG A 77 15.45 11.04 -19.59
N PHE A 78 14.16 10.81 -19.37
CA PHE A 78 13.10 11.39 -20.18
C PHE A 78 12.68 12.79 -19.70
N PHE A 79 12.64 13.04 -18.39
CA PHE A 79 12.10 14.28 -17.81
C PHE A 79 13.17 15.27 -17.35
N ASN A 80 14.41 14.83 -17.12
CA ASN A 80 15.48 15.78 -16.82
C ASN A 80 16.00 16.43 -18.09
N ASP A 81 16.04 17.77 -18.11
CA ASP A 81 16.59 18.55 -19.21
C ASP A 81 18.03 19.00 -18.89
N PRO A 82 19.04 18.50 -19.64
CA PRO A 82 20.44 18.90 -19.47
C PRO A 82 20.70 20.40 -19.63
N ALA A 83 19.80 21.16 -20.28
CA ALA A 83 19.92 22.61 -20.39
C ALA A 83 19.58 23.33 -19.08
N THR A 84 18.87 22.68 -18.16
CA THR A 84 18.38 23.27 -16.90
C THR A 84 19.01 22.69 -15.65
N CYS A 85 19.58 21.49 -15.73
CA CYS A 85 20.22 20.82 -14.61
C CYS A 85 21.36 19.89 -15.06
N ASN A 86 22.27 19.60 -14.14
CA ASN A 86 23.38 18.68 -14.35
C ASN A 86 22.97 17.25 -13.98
N LEU A 87 23.00 16.31 -14.94
CA LEU A 87 22.79 14.89 -14.66
C LEU A 87 23.92 14.34 -13.77
N GLN A 88 23.59 13.37 -12.91
CA GLN A 88 24.48 12.87 -11.88
C GLN A 88 25.75 12.17 -12.42
N GLU A 89 25.70 11.67 -13.66
CA GLU A 89 26.80 10.96 -14.31
C GLU A 89 27.54 11.84 -15.35
N THR A 90 27.20 13.13 -15.44
CA THR A 90 27.85 14.02 -16.40
C THR A 90 29.28 14.30 -15.97
N THR A 91 30.24 13.96 -16.84
CA THR A 91 31.68 14.20 -16.62
C THR A 91 32.07 15.68 -16.80
N THR A 92 31.22 16.47 -17.46
CA THR A 92 31.42 17.91 -17.71
C THR A 92 30.21 18.73 -17.24
N PRO A 93 30.01 18.92 -15.91
CA PRO A 93 28.89 19.68 -15.39
C PRO A 93 28.99 21.15 -15.83
N THR A 94 27.88 21.73 -16.26
CA THR A 94 27.79 23.16 -16.58
C THR A 94 27.74 23.96 -15.28
N ALA A 95 28.71 24.85 -15.11
CA ALA A 95 28.79 25.72 -13.93
C ALA A 95 27.55 26.62 -13.82
N GLY A 96 26.94 26.67 -12.64
CA GLY A 96 25.75 27.48 -12.36
C GLY A 96 24.41 26.74 -12.45
N LEU A 97 24.37 25.51 -12.99
CA LEU A 97 23.16 24.68 -12.99
C LEU A 97 23.10 23.75 -11.76
N PRO A 98 21.91 23.57 -11.13
CA PRO A 98 21.75 22.63 -10.03
C PRO A 98 21.84 21.17 -10.51
N ALA A 99 22.00 20.23 -9.58
CA ALA A 99 21.90 18.81 -9.90
C ALA A 99 20.46 18.44 -10.29
N CYS A 100 20.30 17.57 -11.30
CA CYS A 100 18.98 17.11 -11.71
C CYS A 100 18.30 16.28 -10.60
N PRO A 101 16.96 16.36 -10.51
CA PRO A 101 16.19 15.44 -9.67
C PRO A 101 16.47 13.97 -10.00
N GLN A 102 16.51 13.14 -8.96
CA GLN A 102 16.70 11.69 -9.07
C GLN A 102 15.37 10.99 -8.82
N GLY A 103 15.07 10.02 -9.68
CA GLY A 103 13.99 9.07 -9.49
C GLY A 103 14.35 8.07 -8.40
N ILE A 104 13.32 7.48 -7.80
CA ILE A 104 13.47 6.46 -6.77
C ILE A 104 12.73 5.20 -7.20
N SER A 105 13.42 4.08 -7.02
CA SER A 105 12.85 2.74 -7.07
C SER A 105 13.39 1.90 -5.93
N ALA A 106 12.85 0.70 -5.73
CA ALA A 106 13.26 -0.18 -4.63
C ALA A 106 14.77 -0.48 -4.68
N VAL A 107 15.29 -0.84 -5.86
CA VAL A 107 16.72 -1.15 -6.03
C VAL A 107 17.61 0.08 -5.87
N ARG A 108 17.15 1.25 -6.33
CA ARG A 108 17.88 2.52 -6.14
C ARG A 108 17.94 2.89 -4.67
N ALA A 109 16.84 2.72 -3.94
CA ALA A 109 16.76 3.01 -2.52
C ALA A 109 17.65 2.08 -1.69
N LEU A 110 17.68 0.77 -2.02
CA LEU A 110 18.64 -0.17 -1.43
C LEU A 110 20.09 0.23 -1.71
N GLY A 111 20.38 0.67 -2.95
CA GLY A 111 21.71 1.17 -3.33
C GLY A 111 22.12 2.42 -2.53
N ILE A 112 21.24 3.41 -2.39
CA ILE A 112 21.49 4.61 -1.59
C ILE A 112 21.69 4.26 -0.11
N ALA A 113 20.87 3.35 0.44
CA ALA A 113 21.05 2.91 1.81
C ALA A 113 22.41 2.22 2.03
N ALA A 114 22.85 1.41 1.05
CA ALA A 114 24.17 0.77 1.08
C ALA A 114 25.31 1.81 1.03
N THR A 115 25.23 2.85 0.19
CA THR A 115 26.24 3.92 0.16
C THR A 115 26.25 4.75 1.45
N GLN A 116 25.09 4.89 2.10
CA GLN A 116 24.95 5.50 3.43
C GLN A 116 25.39 4.58 4.59
N ARG A 117 25.94 3.39 4.30
CA ARG A 117 26.39 2.39 5.29
C ARG A 117 25.28 1.93 6.23
N GLN A 118 24.04 1.93 5.76
CA GLN A 118 22.95 1.30 6.50
C GLN A 118 23.04 -0.22 6.37
N ARG A 119 22.54 -0.95 7.38
CA ARG A 119 22.37 -2.39 7.24
C ARG A 119 21.26 -2.68 6.24
N ILE A 120 21.52 -3.64 5.34
CA ILE A 120 20.51 -4.21 4.46
C ILE A 120 20.16 -5.59 5.02
N TYR A 121 18.90 -5.77 5.40
CA TYR A 121 18.39 -7.03 5.92
C TYR A 121 17.82 -7.84 4.77
N THR A 122 18.24 -9.10 4.66
CA THR A 122 17.56 -10.13 3.86
C THR A 122 16.94 -11.13 4.82
N ILE A 123 15.63 -11.00 5.01
CA ILE A 123 14.83 -11.77 5.94
C ILE A 123 14.21 -12.93 5.16
N THR A 124 14.81 -14.10 5.30
CA THR A 124 14.25 -15.36 4.77
C THR A 124 13.32 -15.99 5.79
N GLN A 125 12.54 -16.99 5.39
CA GLN A 125 11.68 -17.73 6.33
C GLN A 125 12.48 -18.30 7.51
N ARG A 126 13.71 -18.76 7.27
CA ARG A 126 14.59 -19.25 8.33
C ARG A 126 14.91 -18.14 9.34
N VAL A 127 15.35 -16.98 8.86
CA VAL A 127 15.68 -15.83 9.72
C VAL A 127 14.45 -15.36 10.50
N TYR A 128 13.29 -15.34 9.85
CA TYR A 128 12.04 -14.92 10.48
C TYR A 128 11.54 -15.93 11.53
N ASN A 129 11.67 -17.24 11.28
CA ASN A 129 11.35 -18.27 12.26
C ASN A 129 12.29 -18.23 13.48
N ASP A 130 13.58 -17.99 13.25
CA ASP A 130 14.59 -17.89 14.31
C ASP A 130 14.43 -16.59 15.13
N ASN A 131 13.88 -15.54 14.53
CA ASN A 131 13.63 -14.24 15.16
C ASN A 131 12.29 -13.64 14.70
N PRO A 132 11.15 -14.04 15.30
CA PRO A 132 9.83 -13.53 14.90
C PRO A 132 9.65 -12.03 15.19
N GLY A 133 10.48 -11.44 16.06
CA GLY A 133 10.44 -10.01 16.38
C GLY A 133 11.23 -9.12 15.42
N ILE A 134 11.93 -9.69 14.42
CA ILE A 134 12.89 -8.97 13.58
C ILE A 134 12.29 -7.73 12.90
N VAL A 135 11.05 -7.81 12.42
CA VAL A 135 10.37 -6.69 11.73
C VAL A 135 10.15 -5.52 12.69
N ASN A 136 9.70 -5.79 13.91
CA ASN A 136 9.42 -4.72 14.88
C ASN A 136 10.71 -4.14 15.49
N ASN A 137 11.73 -4.98 15.67
CA ASN A 137 12.97 -4.59 16.34
C ASN A 137 13.94 -3.89 15.39
N GLU A 138 14.29 -4.54 14.27
CA GLU A 138 15.33 -4.07 13.35
C GLU A 138 14.80 -3.01 12.37
N LEU A 139 13.51 -3.04 12.05
CA LEU A 139 12.87 -2.12 11.11
C LEU A 139 12.00 -1.08 11.83
N SER A 140 12.25 -0.83 13.12
CA SER A 140 11.47 0.06 13.97
C SER A 140 11.31 1.48 13.40
N ALA A 141 12.31 1.98 12.68
CA ALA A 141 12.34 3.29 12.04
C ALA A 141 11.40 3.44 10.83
N HIS A 142 10.90 2.34 10.28
CA HIS A 142 9.95 2.36 9.16
C HIS A 142 8.51 2.55 9.64
N SER A 143 7.65 3.02 8.73
CA SER A 143 6.23 3.22 9.06
C SER A 143 5.54 1.91 9.46
N TYR A 144 4.43 2.04 10.18
CA TYR A 144 3.58 0.90 10.54
C TYR A 144 3.10 0.15 9.30
N GLU A 145 2.72 0.86 8.23
CA GLU A 145 2.24 0.24 6.98
C GLU A 145 3.32 -0.60 6.31
N THR A 146 4.54 -0.08 6.22
CA THR A 146 5.69 -0.81 5.66
C THR A 146 5.97 -2.06 6.48
N LYS A 147 6.04 -1.94 7.80
CA LYS A 147 6.24 -3.10 8.70
C LYS A 147 5.13 -4.13 8.55
N SER A 148 3.86 -3.70 8.49
CA SER A 148 2.72 -4.60 8.33
C SER A 148 2.75 -5.36 7.00
N ARG A 149 3.10 -4.69 5.90
CA ARG A 149 3.24 -5.36 4.58
C ARG A 149 4.37 -6.37 4.57
N ILE A 150 5.52 -6.03 5.15
CA ILE A 150 6.66 -6.94 5.29
C ILE A 150 6.27 -8.15 6.14
N GLN A 151 5.58 -7.91 7.25
CA GLN A 151 5.11 -8.95 8.14
C GLN A 151 4.20 -9.94 7.40
N GLN A 152 3.19 -9.43 6.69
CA GLN A 152 2.28 -10.25 5.88
C GLN A 152 3.02 -11.05 4.79
N ALA A 153 4.03 -10.46 4.16
CA ALA A 153 4.82 -11.15 3.16
C ALA A 153 5.64 -12.31 3.76
N LEU A 154 6.28 -12.08 4.90
CA LEU A 154 7.03 -13.10 5.63
C LEU A 154 6.10 -14.21 6.15
N ASP A 155 4.93 -13.86 6.66
CA ASP A 155 3.92 -14.84 7.12
C ASP A 155 3.38 -15.70 5.95
N ALA A 156 3.36 -15.15 4.73
CA ALA A 156 3.01 -15.88 3.51
C ALA A 156 4.16 -16.74 2.93
N GLY A 157 5.34 -16.75 3.57
CA GLY A 157 6.48 -17.56 3.14
C GLY A 157 7.42 -16.87 2.14
N TYR A 158 7.24 -15.58 1.89
CA TYR A 158 8.14 -14.81 1.03
C TYR A 158 9.42 -14.41 1.78
N GLU A 159 10.52 -14.20 1.04
CA GLU A 159 11.70 -13.53 1.58
C GLU A 159 11.62 -12.01 1.31
N VAL A 160 12.07 -11.21 2.27
CA VAL A 160 12.05 -9.74 2.15
C VAL A 160 13.46 -9.18 2.26
N THR A 161 13.84 -8.28 1.36
CA THR A 161 15.07 -7.48 1.45
C THR A 161 14.73 -6.01 1.62
N ILE A 162 15.24 -5.39 2.69
CA ILE A 162 14.95 -3.99 3.06
C ILE A 162 16.15 -3.38 3.80
N HIS A 163 16.30 -2.06 3.72
CA HIS A 163 17.30 -1.32 4.50
C HIS A 163 16.82 -0.95 5.91
N GLU A 164 17.76 -0.69 6.83
CA GLU A 164 17.49 -0.48 8.26
C GLU A 164 16.56 0.72 8.54
N ARG A 165 16.69 1.82 7.79
CA ARG A 165 15.95 3.06 8.07
C ARG A 165 15.64 3.85 6.80
N PRO A 166 14.52 4.60 6.75
CA PRO A 166 14.16 5.42 5.60
C PRO A 166 15.32 6.27 5.07
N ILE A 167 15.46 6.36 3.74
CA ILE A 167 16.42 7.24 3.09
C ILE A 167 15.70 8.50 2.62
N THR A 168 16.43 9.60 2.45
CA THR A 168 15.93 10.82 1.82
C THR A 168 16.71 11.10 0.54
N GLN A 169 16.00 11.29 -0.58
CA GLN A 169 16.59 11.62 -1.86
C GLN A 169 15.62 12.48 -2.68
N SER A 170 16.10 13.62 -3.20
CA SER A 170 15.33 14.53 -4.06
C SER A 170 13.94 14.89 -3.52
N GLY A 171 13.82 15.08 -2.20
CA GLY A 171 12.57 15.44 -1.52
C GLY A 171 11.65 14.27 -1.17
N TRP A 172 11.94 13.05 -1.65
CA TRP A 172 11.28 11.83 -1.22
C TRP A 172 11.97 11.26 0.02
N THR A 173 11.19 10.78 0.99
CA THR A 173 11.71 10.05 2.15
C THR A 173 10.91 8.76 2.34
N GLY A 174 11.60 7.63 2.43
CA GLY A 174 10.95 6.34 2.64
C GLY A 174 11.88 5.13 2.47
N ALA A 175 11.28 3.96 2.53
CA ALA A 175 11.91 2.67 2.29
C ALA A 175 11.83 2.21 0.84
N GLY A 176 12.82 1.44 0.41
CA GLY A 176 12.69 0.54 -0.74
C GLY A 176 12.89 -0.88 -0.25
N PHE A 177 11.98 -1.78 -0.62
CA PHE A 177 12.05 -3.17 -0.24
C PHE A 177 11.62 -4.10 -1.37
N VAL A 178 12.16 -5.30 -1.33
CA VAL A 178 11.91 -6.35 -2.31
C VAL A 178 11.31 -7.54 -1.59
N THR A 179 10.21 -8.07 -2.09
CA THR A 179 9.57 -9.29 -1.61
C THR A 179 9.68 -10.34 -2.70
N ILE A 180 10.29 -11.50 -2.42
CA ILE A 180 10.52 -12.56 -3.40
C ILE A 180 9.91 -13.87 -2.93
N ASP A 181 9.26 -14.58 -3.84
CA ASP A 181 8.94 -16.00 -3.69
C ASP A 181 10.20 -16.84 -3.87
N PRO A 182 10.69 -17.51 -2.81
CA PRO A 182 11.90 -18.32 -2.92
C PRO A 182 11.74 -19.49 -3.90
N ASN A 183 10.51 -19.96 -4.15
CA ASN A 183 10.24 -21.13 -5.00
C ASN A 183 10.19 -20.79 -6.49
N THR A 184 9.74 -19.58 -6.84
CA THR A 184 9.57 -19.16 -8.24
C THR A 184 10.55 -18.08 -8.67
N GLY A 185 11.12 -17.32 -7.73
CA GLY A 185 11.94 -16.13 -7.97
C GLY A 185 11.13 -14.91 -8.43
N ALA A 186 9.80 -15.03 -8.53
CA ALA A 186 8.94 -13.89 -8.76
C ALA A 186 8.98 -12.97 -7.54
N GLY A 187 8.95 -11.65 -7.76
CA GLY A 187 9.02 -10.72 -6.64
C GLY A 187 8.45 -9.36 -6.95
N SER A 188 7.98 -8.70 -5.90
CA SER A 188 7.54 -7.32 -5.90
C SER A 188 8.68 -6.42 -5.45
N TYR A 189 8.85 -5.30 -6.15
CA TYR A 189 9.88 -4.29 -5.88
C TYR A 189 9.13 -3.01 -5.52
N THR A 190 9.08 -2.70 -4.23
CA THR A 190 8.17 -1.68 -3.69
C THR A 190 8.94 -0.55 -3.03
N ILE A 191 8.43 0.68 -3.16
CA ILE A 191 8.85 1.83 -2.38
C ILE A 191 7.74 2.21 -1.39
N GLU A 192 8.14 2.69 -0.22
CA GLU A 192 7.26 3.22 0.81
C GLU A 192 6.52 4.46 0.32
N GLY A 193 5.31 4.67 0.84
CA GLY A 193 4.39 5.69 0.35
C GLY A 193 3.62 5.25 -0.89
N GLY A 194 3.57 3.94 -1.15
CA GLY A 194 2.92 3.29 -2.28
C GLY A 194 1.67 4.04 -2.74
N GLY A 195 1.72 4.56 -3.97
CA GLY A 195 0.63 5.27 -4.63
C GLY A 195 -0.58 4.38 -4.97
N ASN A 196 -0.86 3.36 -4.16
CA ASN A 196 -2.11 2.61 -4.17
C ASN A 196 -2.90 3.00 -2.91
N GLY A 197 -3.62 4.12 -3.02
CA GLY A 197 -4.59 4.61 -2.03
C GLY A 197 -4.14 5.86 -1.27
N GLY A 198 -4.57 7.04 -1.73
CA GLY A 198 -4.67 8.25 -0.91
C GLY A 198 -3.38 8.81 -0.32
N PHE A 199 -2.47 9.33 -1.17
CA PHE A 199 -1.37 10.19 -0.71
C PHE A 199 -1.93 11.51 -0.17
N LEU A 200 -2.16 11.60 1.14
CA LEU A 200 -2.36 12.86 1.85
C LEU A 200 -0.99 13.44 2.21
N GLY A 201 -0.35 14.05 1.22
CA GLY A 201 0.90 14.78 1.40
C GLY A 201 0.73 15.95 2.38
N PHE A 202 1.30 15.76 3.57
CA PHE A 202 1.72 16.78 4.54
C PHE A 202 0.71 17.85 4.97
N ILE A 203 0.06 17.51 6.09
CA ILE A 203 -0.49 18.42 7.09
C ILE A 203 0.66 19.28 7.67
N ASN A 204 0.72 20.56 7.30
CA ASN A 204 1.37 21.56 8.14
C ASN A 204 0.61 21.61 9.47
N ALA A 205 1.31 21.80 10.60
CA ALA A 205 0.87 21.67 11.99
C ALA A 205 -0.39 22.46 12.44
N ASN A 206 -1.10 23.13 11.52
CA ASN A 206 -2.39 23.79 11.72
C ASN A 206 -3.59 23.01 11.12
N GLY A 207 -3.37 21.92 10.37
CA GLY A 207 -4.42 21.13 9.70
C GLY A 207 -4.94 19.92 10.49
N SER A 208 -4.37 19.61 11.66
CA SER A 208 -4.71 18.43 12.47
C SER A 208 -6.17 18.43 12.97
N TRP A 209 -6.77 19.61 13.15
CA TRP A 209 -8.14 19.73 13.64
C TRP A 209 -9.19 19.44 12.56
N MET A 210 -8.92 19.78 11.30
CA MET A 210 -9.89 19.59 10.21
C MET A 210 -9.96 18.14 9.75
N SER A 211 -8.86 17.39 9.83
CA SER A 211 -8.82 15.96 9.50
C SER A 211 -9.59 15.11 10.52
N LEU A 212 -9.57 15.48 11.81
CA LEU A 212 -10.39 14.84 12.85
C LEU A 212 -11.88 15.16 12.68
N LEU A 213 -12.24 16.39 12.29
CA LEU A 213 -13.63 16.78 12.04
C LEU A 213 -14.26 16.02 10.86
N ALA A 214 -13.51 15.82 9.77
CA ALA A 214 -13.99 15.07 8.61
C ALA A 214 -14.24 13.58 8.92
N LEU A 215 -13.40 12.97 9.75
CA LEU A 215 -13.58 11.60 10.26
C LEU A 215 -14.80 11.48 11.18
N LEU A 216 -15.02 12.47 12.06
CA LEU A 216 -16.19 12.51 12.94
C LEU A 216 -17.49 12.68 12.14
N ILE A 217 -17.53 13.59 11.16
CA ILE A 217 -18.71 13.83 10.33
C ILE A 217 -19.02 12.62 9.43
N GLY A 218 -18.00 11.93 8.92
CA GLY A 218 -18.17 10.70 8.14
C GLY A 218 -18.64 9.50 8.95
N ALA A 219 -18.30 9.42 10.24
CA ALA A 219 -18.68 8.31 11.12
C ALA A 219 -20.09 8.45 11.74
N LEU A 220 -20.60 9.68 11.89
CA LEU A 220 -21.95 9.96 12.41
C LEU A 220 -23.10 9.25 11.67
N PRO A 221 -23.17 9.24 10.33
CA PRO A 221 -24.24 8.53 9.63
C PRO A 221 -24.15 7.01 9.80
N PHE A 222 -22.94 6.45 9.96
CA PHE A 222 -22.77 5.01 10.20
C PHE A 222 -23.19 4.60 11.61
N ALA A 223 -22.85 5.38 12.64
CA ALA A 223 -23.30 5.14 14.01
C ALA A 223 -24.83 5.26 14.14
N TYR A 224 -25.42 6.25 13.46
CA TYR A 224 -26.88 6.43 13.42
C TYR A 224 -27.59 5.25 12.73
N ALA A 225 -27.07 4.80 11.58
CA ALA A 225 -27.63 3.65 10.86
C ALA A 225 -27.57 2.34 11.68
N PHE A 226 -26.49 2.12 12.45
CA PHE A 226 -26.35 0.96 13.33
C PHE A 226 -27.30 1.02 14.53
N GLY A 227 -27.47 2.20 15.14
CA GLY A 227 -28.40 2.39 16.26
C GLY A 227 -29.86 2.20 15.84
N VAL A 228 -30.24 2.71 14.67
CA VAL A 228 -31.62 2.56 14.16
C VAL A 228 -31.91 1.12 13.73
N SER A 229 -30.95 0.41 13.11
CA SER A 229 -31.18 -0.98 12.69
C SER A 229 -31.36 -1.92 13.88
N THR A 230 -30.58 -1.74 14.95
CA THR A 230 -30.70 -2.54 16.18
C THR A 230 -32.00 -2.26 16.94
N ALA A 231 -32.46 -1.02 16.97
CA ALA A 231 -33.77 -0.70 17.56
C ALA A 231 -34.93 -1.34 16.77
N ILE A 232 -34.87 -1.33 15.44
CA ILE A 232 -35.91 -1.93 14.58
C ILE A 232 -35.96 -3.45 14.76
N THR A 233 -34.82 -4.14 14.83
CA THR A 233 -34.81 -5.60 15.01
C THR A 233 -35.36 -6.02 16.38
N ILE A 234 -35.10 -5.26 17.43
CA ILE A 234 -35.67 -5.52 18.77
C ILE A 234 -37.19 -5.37 18.75
N VAL A 235 -37.71 -4.28 18.17
CA VAL A 235 -39.17 -4.05 18.08
C VAL A 235 -39.85 -5.15 17.25
N LEU A 236 -39.26 -5.56 16.13
CA LEU A 236 -39.81 -6.65 15.30
C LEU A 236 -39.77 -8.01 16.02
N ALA A 237 -38.75 -8.27 16.83
CA ALA A 237 -38.67 -9.48 17.65
C ALA A 237 -39.76 -9.51 18.73
N GLU A 238 -40.02 -8.37 19.40
CA GLU A 238 -41.10 -8.26 20.39
C GLU A 238 -42.49 -8.44 19.76
N ILE A 239 -42.74 -7.83 18.59
CA ILE A 239 -44.00 -8.01 17.86
C ILE A 239 -44.18 -9.47 17.43
N GLY A 240 -43.12 -10.11 16.95
CA GLY A 240 -43.12 -11.53 16.60
C GLY A 240 -43.45 -12.42 17.80
N LEU A 241 -42.86 -12.14 18.96
CA LEU A 241 -43.12 -12.87 20.21
C LEU A 241 -44.57 -12.71 20.67
N ILE A 242 -45.13 -11.50 20.64
CA ILE A 242 -46.54 -11.25 21.00
C ILE A 242 -47.48 -12.00 20.06
N THR A 243 -47.18 -12.03 18.77
CA THR A 243 -48.00 -12.73 17.76
C THR A 243 -47.95 -14.24 17.96
N TYR A 244 -46.77 -14.78 18.28
CA TYR A 244 -46.57 -16.19 18.61
C TYR A 244 -47.33 -16.58 19.88
N MET A 245 -47.26 -15.77 20.94
CA MET A 245 -47.98 -16.01 22.20
C MET A 245 -49.51 -15.94 22.02
N LYS A 246 -50.02 -15.03 21.17
CA LYS A 246 -51.45 -14.98 20.81
C LYS A 246 -51.91 -16.20 19.99
N GLY A 247 -51.02 -16.77 19.17
CA GLY A 247 -51.29 -18.02 18.45
C GLY A 247 -51.38 -19.24 19.38
N LEU A 248 -50.60 -19.24 20.47
CA LEU A 248 -50.65 -20.27 21.52
C LEU A 248 -51.88 -20.12 22.43
N SER A 249 -52.36 -18.90 22.65
CA SER A 249 -53.53 -18.62 23.49
C SER A 249 -54.90 -18.83 22.81
N GLY A 250 -54.93 -19.35 21.58
CA GLY A 250 -56.17 -19.68 20.86
C GLY A 250 -56.95 -20.89 21.41
N GLY A 251 -56.56 -21.42 22.58
CA GLY A 251 -57.34 -22.37 23.36
C GLY A 251 -58.34 -21.65 24.29
N PRO A 252 -59.40 -22.33 24.78
CA PRO A 252 -60.60 -21.73 25.38
C PRO A 252 -60.43 -21.05 26.76
N CYS A 253 -59.27 -20.50 27.09
CA CYS A 253 -59.03 -19.70 28.30
C CYS A 253 -58.91 -18.21 27.95
N ASP A 254 -59.90 -17.69 27.25
CA ASP A 254 -60.04 -16.26 27.03
C ASP A 254 -60.74 -15.62 28.23
N LYS A 255 -60.24 -14.43 28.60
CA LYS A 255 -60.76 -13.46 29.60
C LYS A 255 -60.17 -13.59 31.00
N MET A 256 -58.94 -13.10 31.18
CA MET A 256 -58.65 -12.08 32.19
C MET A 256 -57.23 -11.52 32.02
N ALA A 257 -57.13 -10.20 32.22
CA ALA A 257 -55.92 -9.42 32.54
C ALA A 257 -54.99 -8.97 31.40
N LEU A 258 -55.17 -7.71 31.00
CA LEU A 258 -54.15 -6.68 31.25
C LEU A 258 -54.64 -5.85 32.46
N PRO A 259 -53.80 -5.30 33.35
CA PRO A 259 -52.44 -4.83 33.06
C PRO A 259 -51.37 -5.12 34.16
N ILE A 260 -50.09 -4.85 33.81
CA ILE A 260 -49.00 -4.40 34.70
C ILE A 260 -48.34 -5.42 35.67
N TYR A 261 -47.02 -5.57 35.44
CA TYR A 261 -45.95 -5.93 36.37
C TYR A 261 -45.97 -7.30 37.11
N PHE A 262 -44.99 -8.12 36.72
CA PHE A 262 -44.05 -8.77 37.63
C PHE A 262 -44.64 -9.55 38.83
N SER A 263 -45.00 -10.81 38.63
CA SER A 263 -44.79 -11.85 39.66
C SER A 263 -45.07 -13.24 39.09
N LEU A 264 -44.01 -14.06 39.11
CA LEU A 264 -43.94 -15.50 39.39
C LEU A 264 -45.19 -16.40 39.29
N LEU A 265 -44.89 -17.62 38.82
CA LEU A 265 -45.56 -18.92 39.02
C LEU A 265 -46.65 -19.34 38.03
N SER A 266 -46.27 -20.40 37.30
CA SER A 266 -47.03 -21.63 37.04
C SER A 266 -48.37 -21.52 36.31
N CYS A 267 -48.33 -21.93 35.04
CA CYS A 267 -49.25 -22.90 34.46
C CYS A 267 -48.46 -23.84 33.55
#